data_AF-A0A9X4AFU3-F1
#
_entry.id   AF-A0A9X4AFU3-F1
#
_cell.length_a   1.000
_cell.length_b   1.000
_cell.length_c   1.000
_cell.angle_alpha   90.00
_cell.angle_beta   90.00
_cell.angle_gamma   90.00
#
_symmetry.space_group_name_H-M   'P 1'
#
loop_
_entity.id
_entity.type
_entity.pdbx_description
1 polymer ?
#
loop_
_entity_poly.entity_id
_entity_poly.type
_entity_poly.pdbx_seq_one_letter_code
_entity_poly.pdbx_strand_id
1 'polypeptide(L)'
;MFLFLFLFSLIMAILLYNLPKKTFRPIFKSAVHFYTLMFSIISLLITVFFLYNNYDSWKKWLQIEPKKAVAYATTEKYPHEKLASFTLQEIPLQSSVRLDVPLMKQYPELPRGCEVTSLAMLLKYYDVNVSKMQLAKEITKDKTKFTETENGIFFGNPSKGFVGNMYSLSEPGYGVYHQPIAKLASSYVGEKVIDFTGGSFFEILQYINQGRPVWVITNSKYKELPKSEFETWETEDGPIEITMREHSVLVTGYDRDYVYFNDPITGQVKKAAMTEFEDAWVQMGKQAITVIP
;
A
#
# COMPACT_ATOMS: atom_id res chain seq x y z
N MET A 1 14.66 25.69 -11.43
CA MET A 1 14.02 26.99 -11.73
C MET A 1 13.63 27.76 -10.47
N PHE A 2 12.76 27.22 -9.58
CA PHE A 2 12.30 27.95 -8.37
C PHE A 2 13.40 28.33 -7.38
N LEU A 3 14.40 27.47 -7.17
CA LEU A 3 15.57 27.77 -6.32
C LEU A 3 16.37 28.97 -6.84
N PHE A 4 16.53 29.08 -8.16
CA PHE A 4 17.22 30.20 -8.80
C PHE A 4 16.45 31.51 -8.61
N LEU A 5 15.12 31.48 -8.77
CA LEU A 5 14.25 32.64 -8.55
C LEU A 5 14.26 33.10 -7.09
N PHE A 6 14.26 32.15 -6.14
CA PHE A 6 14.42 32.46 -4.71
C PHE A 6 15.75 33.16 -4.44
N LEU A 7 16.87 32.55 -4.84
CA LEU A 7 18.21 33.11 -4.63
C LEU A 7 18.36 34.48 -5.29
N PHE A 8 17.87 34.65 -6.52
CA PHE A 8 17.88 35.94 -7.21
C PHE A 8 17.09 37.01 -6.45
N SER A 9 15.87 36.70 -6.01
CA SER A 9 15.02 37.64 -5.26
C SER A 9 15.64 38.04 -3.91
N LEU A 10 16.26 37.08 -3.21
CA LEU A 10 16.91 37.30 -1.92
C LEU A 10 18.16 38.17 -2.07
N ILE A 11 19.00 37.88 -3.07
CA ILE A 11 20.20 38.66 -3.39
C ILE A 11 19.81 40.10 -3.75
N MET A 12 18.78 40.30 -4.59
CA MET A 12 18.29 41.63 -4.96
C MET A 12 17.75 42.41 -3.76
N ALA A 13 17.02 41.76 -2.85
CA ALA A 13 16.54 42.40 -1.62
C ALA A 13 17.70 42.88 -0.74
N ILE A 14 18.73 42.03 -0.56
CA ILE A 14 19.93 42.35 0.24
C ILE A 14 20.74 43.48 -0.41
N LEU A 15 20.95 43.44 -1.73
CA LEU A 15 21.67 44.49 -2.45
C LEU A 15 20.96 45.84 -2.32
N LEU A 16 19.65 45.89 -2.56
CA LEU A 16 18.87 47.12 -2.47
C LEU A 16 18.78 47.66 -1.03
N TYR A 17 18.74 46.77 -0.03
CA TYR A 17 18.75 47.16 1.39
C TYR A 17 20.06 47.86 1.78
N ASN A 18 21.19 47.37 1.28
CA ASN A 18 22.53 47.87 1.61
C ASN A 18 23.00 49.05 0.76
N LEU A 19 22.21 49.53 -0.21
CA LEU A 19 22.58 50.71 -0.98
C LEU A 19 22.70 51.96 -0.08
N PRO A 20 23.71 52.82 -0.28
CA PRO A 20 23.89 54.05 0.51
C PRO A 20 22.81 55.08 0.16
N LYS A 21 21.64 54.98 0.81
CA LYS A 21 20.43 55.75 0.48
C LYS A 21 20.60 57.26 0.67
N LYS A 22 21.61 57.73 1.42
CA LYS A 22 21.84 59.16 1.71
C LYS A 22 22.11 59.99 0.45
N THR A 23 22.66 59.38 -0.61
CA THR A 23 23.08 60.05 -1.85
C THR A 23 21.95 60.18 -2.89
N PHE A 24 20.78 59.59 -2.65
CA PHE A 24 19.70 59.56 -3.64
C PHE A 24 18.71 60.73 -3.54
N ARG A 25 18.21 61.19 -4.69
CA ARG A 25 17.06 62.11 -4.78
C ARG A 25 15.81 61.45 -4.16
N PRO A 26 14.84 62.23 -3.63
CA PRO A 26 13.69 61.70 -2.89
C PRO A 26 12.89 60.62 -3.64
N ILE A 27 12.67 60.81 -4.95
CA ILE A 27 11.96 59.87 -5.82
C ILE A 27 12.66 58.50 -5.88
N PHE A 28 14.00 58.51 -5.98
CA PHE A 28 14.80 57.29 -6.01
C PHE A 28 14.84 56.57 -4.66
N LYS A 29 14.80 57.31 -3.54
CA LYS A 29 14.68 56.70 -2.21
C LYS A 29 13.37 55.93 -2.06
N SER A 30 12.25 56.50 -2.54
CA SER A 30 10.94 55.83 -2.51
C SER A 30 10.94 54.57 -3.38
N ALA A 31 11.49 54.65 -4.60
CA ALA A 31 11.61 53.50 -5.50
C ALA A 31 12.45 52.37 -4.89
N VAL A 32 13.61 52.68 -4.30
CA VAL A 32 14.46 51.66 -3.65
C VAL A 32 13.70 50.96 -2.52
N HIS A 33 12.98 51.70 -1.67
CA HIS A 33 12.17 51.08 -0.62
C HIS A 33 11.06 50.19 -1.17
N PHE A 34 10.35 50.65 -2.22
CA PHE A 34 9.31 49.87 -2.87
C PHE A 34 9.84 48.54 -3.42
N TYR A 35 10.96 48.58 -4.16
CA TYR A 35 11.55 47.36 -4.72
C TYR A 35 12.16 46.44 -3.65
N THR A 36 12.79 46.98 -2.59
CA THR A 36 13.24 46.16 -1.46
C THR A 36 12.07 45.41 -0.82
N LEU A 37 10.93 46.07 -0.62
CA LEU A 37 9.72 45.44 -0.09
C LEU A 37 9.17 44.37 -1.05
N MET A 38 9.07 44.71 -2.33
CA MET A 38 8.58 43.81 -3.37
C MET A 38 9.40 42.51 -3.45
N PHE A 39 10.74 42.60 -3.51
CA PHE A 39 11.61 41.42 -3.57
C PHE A 39 11.58 40.61 -2.27
N SER A 40 11.44 41.27 -1.11
CA SER A 40 11.28 40.59 0.18
C SER A 40 9.99 39.76 0.23
N ILE A 41 8.88 40.32 -0.26
CA ILE A 41 7.59 39.63 -0.32
C ILE A 41 7.65 38.44 -1.30
N ILE A 42 8.24 38.63 -2.48
CA ILE A 42 8.38 37.55 -3.48
C ILE A 42 9.22 36.40 -2.91
N SER A 43 10.32 36.71 -2.23
CA SER A 43 11.17 35.70 -1.57
C SER A 43 10.39 34.90 -0.52
N LEU A 44 9.58 35.59 0.31
CA LEU A 44 8.72 34.96 1.30
C LEU A 44 7.67 34.05 0.65
N LEU A 45 6.99 34.50 -0.40
CA LEU A 45 5.98 33.73 -1.11
C LEU A 45 6.57 32.46 -1.75
N ILE A 46 7.75 32.57 -2.38
CA ILE A 46 8.44 31.40 -2.96
C ILE A 46 8.84 30.42 -1.84
N THR A 47 9.28 30.91 -0.69
CA THR A 47 9.63 30.07 0.47
C THR A 47 8.40 29.31 0.98
N VAL A 48 7.28 29.99 1.19
CA VAL A 48 6.02 29.36 1.63
C VAL A 48 5.53 28.33 0.61
N PHE A 49 5.55 28.66 -0.68
CA PHE A 49 5.19 27.74 -1.76
C PHE A 49 6.10 26.51 -1.80
N PHE A 50 7.40 26.69 -1.60
CA PHE A 50 8.36 25.59 -1.56
C PHE A 50 8.15 24.69 -0.35
N LEU A 51 7.90 25.27 0.83
CA LEU A 51 7.56 24.52 2.04
C LEU A 51 6.25 23.74 1.90
N TYR A 52 5.24 24.34 1.23
CA TYR A 52 3.95 23.70 0.99
C TYR A 52 4.07 22.53 0.01
N ASN A 53 4.71 22.72 -1.14
CA ASN A 53 4.82 21.66 -2.15
C ASN A 53 5.75 20.51 -1.76
N ASN A 54 6.69 20.76 -0.85
CA ASN A 54 7.59 19.74 -0.34
C ASN A 54 7.23 19.33 1.10
N TYR A 55 6.00 19.62 1.53
CA TYR A 55 5.56 19.45 2.91
C TYR A 55 5.86 18.03 3.45
N ASP A 56 5.56 16.98 2.70
CA ASP A 56 5.80 15.59 3.12
C ASP A 56 7.28 15.25 3.25
N SER A 57 8.14 15.83 2.41
CA SER A 57 9.59 15.63 2.44
C SER A 57 10.21 16.28 3.70
N TRP A 58 9.80 17.51 4.03
CA TRP A 58 10.32 18.22 5.19
C TRP A 58 9.71 17.72 6.51
N LYS A 59 8.46 17.23 6.48
CA LYS A 59 7.81 16.55 7.60
C LYS A 59 8.56 15.28 8.02
N LYS A 60 9.10 14.51 7.06
CA LYS A 60 9.98 13.36 7.33
C LYS A 60 11.32 13.77 7.94
N TRP A 61 11.94 14.85 7.46
CA TRP A 61 13.23 15.33 7.96
C TRP A 61 13.14 15.90 9.39
N LEU A 62 12.05 16.59 9.72
CA LEU A 62 11.86 17.20 11.05
C LEU A 62 11.46 16.19 12.15
N GLN A 63 11.31 14.90 11.85
CA GLN A 63 10.83 13.87 12.79
C GLN A 63 9.55 14.29 13.55
N ILE A 64 8.73 15.17 12.96
CA ILE A 64 7.46 15.59 13.55
C ILE A 64 6.47 14.48 13.27
N GLU A 65 6.41 13.50 14.17
CA GLU A 65 5.31 12.55 14.19
C GLU A 65 3.99 13.31 14.43
N PRO A 66 2.92 12.99 13.70
CA PRO A 66 1.62 13.58 13.98
C PRO A 66 1.13 13.08 15.35
N LYS A 67 1.07 13.97 16.34
CA LYS A 67 0.17 13.78 17.47
C LYS A 67 -1.26 13.72 16.93
N LYS A 68 -1.86 12.54 16.94
CA LYS A 68 -3.32 12.39 16.96
C LYS A 68 -3.75 11.62 18.21
N ALA A 69 -4.34 12.37 19.14
CA ALA A 69 -5.49 11.92 19.92
C ALA A 69 -6.65 11.63 18.93
N VAL A 70 -7.59 10.72 19.14
CA VAL A 70 -8.42 10.51 20.33
C VAL A 70 -8.80 9.03 20.41
N ALA A 71 -8.72 8.50 21.64
CA ALA A 71 -9.22 7.20 22.01
C ALA A 71 -10.73 7.09 21.81
N TYR A 72 -11.18 6.11 21.02
CA TYR A 72 -12.41 5.40 21.34
C TYR A 72 -12.03 4.18 22.16
N ALA A 73 -12.44 4.20 23.42
CA ALA A 73 -12.39 3.06 24.30
C ALA A 73 -13.40 2.02 23.81
N THR A 74 -12.89 0.90 23.30
CA THR A 74 -13.50 -0.41 23.52
C THR A 74 -12.39 -1.35 23.94
N THR A 75 -12.32 -1.56 25.25
CA THR A 75 -11.53 -2.58 25.90
C THR A 75 -12.02 -3.96 25.46
N GLU A 76 -11.31 -4.61 24.54
CA GLU A 76 -11.07 -6.04 24.65
C GLU A 76 -9.58 -6.29 24.53
N LYS A 77 -9.04 -6.77 25.65
CA LYS A 77 -7.63 -6.91 25.97
C LYS A 77 -7.11 -8.20 25.33
N TYR A 78 -6.70 -8.13 24.06
CA TYR A 78 -5.83 -9.16 23.48
C TYR A 78 -4.37 -8.83 23.82
N PRO A 79 -3.58 -9.79 24.33
CA PRO A 79 -2.25 -9.53 24.87
C PRO A 79 -1.22 -9.38 23.74
N HIS A 80 -1.21 -8.24 23.04
CA HIS A 80 -0.15 -7.91 22.08
C HIS A 80 1.19 -7.51 22.75
N GLU A 81 1.28 -7.50 24.07
CA GLU A 81 2.44 -6.98 24.79
C GLU A 81 3.57 -8.00 25.02
N LYS A 82 3.50 -9.22 24.43
CA LYS A 82 4.55 -10.24 24.57
C LYS A 82 5.21 -10.74 23.29
N LEU A 83 4.92 -10.13 22.14
CA LEU A 83 5.62 -10.42 20.87
C LEU A 83 6.53 -9.28 20.39
N ALA A 84 6.51 -8.12 21.06
CA ALA A 84 7.30 -6.94 20.70
C ALA A 84 8.76 -6.97 21.19
N SER A 85 9.32 -8.16 21.46
CA SER A 85 10.75 -8.31 21.81
C SER A 85 11.45 -9.44 21.08
N PHE A 86 10.95 -9.88 19.93
CA PHE A 86 11.85 -10.41 18.91
C PHE A 86 12.58 -9.21 18.32
N THR A 87 13.75 -8.92 18.88
CA THR A 87 14.75 -8.07 18.26
C THR A 87 14.87 -8.52 16.80
N LEU A 88 14.43 -7.69 15.86
CA LEU A 88 14.68 -7.85 14.43
C LEU A 88 16.19 -7.71 14.24
N GLN A 89 16.93 -8.78 14.54
CA GLN A 89 18.26 -8.97 14.00
C GLN A 89 18.05 -8.96 12.48
N GLU A 90 18.60 -7.97 11.78
CA GLU A 90 18.57 -7.91 10.32
C GLU A 90 19.31 -9.15 9.78
N ILE A 91 18.60 -10.25 9.62
CA ILE A 91 19.14 -11.46 9.01
C ILE A 91 19.49 -11.08 7.57
N PRO A 92 20.76 -11.24 7.15
CA PRO A 92 21.14 -10.91 5.78
C PRO A 92 20.33 -11.78 4.81
N LEU A 93 19.75 -11.14 3.80
CA LEU A 93 19.03 -11.84 2.74
C LEU A 93 20.00 -12.70 1.92
N GLN A 94 19.60 -13.94 1.66
CA GLN A 94 20.30 -14.78 0.68
C GLN A 94 20.16 -14.19 -0.73
N SER A 95 21.05 -14.56 -1.65
CA SER A 95 21.03 -14.07 -3.03
C SER A 95 19.85 -14.57 -3.85
N SER A 96 19.29 -15.72 -3.49
CA SER A 96 18.09 -16.30 -4.09
C SER A 96 17.48 -17.33 -3.15
N VAL A 97 16.15 -17.34 -3.05
CA VAL A 97 15.37 -18.32 -2.28
C VAL A 97 14.18 -18.79 -3.12
N ARG A 98 13.91 -20.09 -3.09
CA ARG A 98 12.71 -20.71 -3.68
C ARG A 98 12.16 -21.71 -2.69
N LEU A 99 10.91 -21.51 -2.29
CA LEU A 99 10.17 -22.40 -1.43
C LEU A 99 9.39 -23.40 -2.28
N ASP A 100 9.43 -24.67 -1.90
CA ASP A 100 8.61 -25.70 -2.52
C ASP A 100 7.21 -25.67 -1.88
N VAL A 101 6.30 -24.93 -2.51
CA VAL A 101 4.94 -24.74 -2.02
C VAL A 101 3.95 -25.44 -2.95
N PRO A 102 3.04 -26.27 -2.42
CA PRO A 102 2.01 -26.92 -3.21
C PRO A 102 1.21 -25.94 -4.06
N LEU A 103 1.19 -26.18 -5.36
CA LEU A 103 0.52 -25.34 -6.33
C LEU A 103 -0.98 -25.69 -6.41
N MET A 104 -1.83 -24.67 -6.49
CA MET A 104 -3.27 -24.84 -6.63
C MET A 104 -3.83 -23.84 -7.64
N LYS A 105 -4.65 -24.32 -8.57
CA LYS A 105 -5.37 -23.49 -9.54
C LYS A 105 -6.76 -23.17 -9.00
N GLN A 106 -7.26 -21.95 -9.19
CA GLN A 106 -8.61 -21.54 -8.76
C GLN A 106 -9.70 -22.09 -9.69
N TYR A 107 -9.42 -22.15 -10.98
CA TYR A 107 -10.34 -22.64 -12.01
C TYR A 107 -10.42 -24.17 -12.05
N PRO A 108 -11.56 -24.72 -12.51
CA PRO A 108 -12.77 -24.01 -12.98
C PRO A 108 -13.71 -23.51 -11.88
N GLU A 109 -13.55 -23.95 -10.63
CA GLU A 109 -14.57 -23.86 -9.59
C GLU A 109 -14.74 -22.45 -9.01
N LEU A 110 -13.67 -21.65 -8.97
CA LEU A 110 -13.67 -20.32 -8.37
C LEU A 110 -13.13 -19.26 -9.34
N PRO A 111 -13.94 -18.74 -10.27
CA PRO A 111 -13.51 -17.71 -11.21
C PRO A 111 -12.96 -16.43 -10.56
N ARG A 112 -13.40 -16.08 -9.34
CA ARG A 112 -12.83 -14.99 -8.53
C ARG A 112 -12.31 -15.47 -7.17
N GLY A 113 -11.63 -16.62 -7.13
CA GLY A 113 -11.13 -17.21 -5.89
C GLY A 113 -9.62 -17.15 -5.71
N CYS A 114 -8.96 -16.11 -6.25
CA CYS A 114 -7.50 -16.02 -6.19
C CYS A 114 -7.01 -15.95 -4.73
N GLU A 115 -7.70 -15.22 -3.86
CA GLU A 115 -7.36 -14.98 -2.46
C GLU A 115 -7.45 -16.26 -1.63
N VAL A 116 -8.60 -16.95 -1.70
CA VAL A 116 -8.84 -18.20 -0.98
C VAL A 116 -8.01 -19.34 -1.53
N THR A 117 -7.68 -19.34 -2.83
CA THR A 117 -6.79 -20.34 -3.42
C THR A 117 -5.33 -20.11 -2.99
N SER A 118 -4.87 -18.85 -2.98
CA SER A 118 -3.55 -18.49 -2.43
C SER A 118 -3.46 -18.81 -0.93
N LEU A 119 -4.51 -18.56 -0.17
CA LEU A 119 -4.59 -18.97 1.24
C LEU A 119 -4.54 -20.49 1.40
N ALA A 120 -5.23 -21.25 0.55
CA ALA A 120 -5.16 -22.72 0.58
C ALA A 120 -3.73 -23.22 0.34
N MET A 121 -2.98 -22.62 -0.58
CA MET A 121 -1.57 -22.95 -0.82
C MET A 121 -0.71 -22.63 0.42
N LEU A 122 -0.92 -21.47 1.05
CA LEU A 122 -0.22 -21.06 2.28
C LEU A 122 -0.49 -22.05 3.42
N LEU A 123 -1.76 -22.35 3.71
CA LEU A 123 -2.15 -23.27 4.77
C LEU A 123 -1.63 -24.69 4.53
N LYS A 124 -1.67 -25.15 3.27
CA LYS A 124 -1.16 -26.48 2.90
C LYS A 124 0.36 -26.60 3.05
N TYR A 125 1.11 -25.51 2.87
CA TYR A 125 2.55 -25.50 3.16
C TYR A 125 2.87 -25.77 4.64
N TYR A 126 1.93 -25.45 5.54
CA TYR A 126 2.02 -25.73 6.98
C TYR A 126 1.21 -26.97 7.39
N ASP A 127 1.03 -27.93 6.47
CA ASP A 127 0.34 -29.21 6.69
C ASP A 127 -1.13 -29.08 7.14
N VAL A 128 -1.75 -27.92 6.96
CA VAL A 128 -3.18 -27.73 7.21
C VAL A 128 -3.96 -28.20 5.98
N ASN A 129 -4.61 -29.36 6.11
CA ASN A 129 -5.36 -29.97 5.02
C ASN A 129 -6.73 -29.29 4.83
N VAL A 130 -6.76 -28.20 4.07
CA VAL A 130 -7.96 -27.46 3.69
C VAL A 130 -8.01 -27.24 2.17
N SER A 131 -9.21 -27.27 1.59
CA SER A 131 -9.42 -27.00 0.17
C SER A 131 -9.81 -25.55 -0.10
N LYS A 132 -9.47 -25.00 -1.27
CA LYS A 132 -9.97 -23.70 -1.75
C LYS A 132 -11.50 -23.60 -1.69
N MET A 133 -12.21 -24.71 -1.92
CA MET A 133 -13.67 -24.76 -1.90
C MET A 133 -14.24 -24.65 -0.48
N GLN A 134 -13.51 -25.15 0.51
CA GLN A 134 -13.88 -24.99 1.91
C GLN A 134 -13.66 -23.54 2.35
N LEU A 135 -12.48 -22.97 2.05
CA LEU A 135 -12.19 -21.56 2.35
C LEU A 135 -13.17 -20.60 1.65
N ALA A 136 -13.56 -20.89 0.40
CA ALA A 136 -14.57 -20.13 -0.34
C ALA A 136 -15.97 -20.13 0.30
N LYS A 137 -16.30 -21.16 1.09
CA LYS A 137 -17.56 -21.23 1.85
C LYS A 137 -17.46 -20.50 3.18
N GLU A 138 -16.30 -20.54 3.81
CA GLU A 138 -16.08 -20.03 5.17
C GLU A 138 -15.65 -18.56 5.21
N ILE A 139 -15.09 -18.03 4.13
CA ILE A 139 -14.69 -16.63 4.05
C ILE A 139 -15.89 -15.71 4.33
N THR A 140 -15.67 -14.71 5.18
CA THR A 140 -16.66 -13.66 5.45
C THR A 140 -17.02 -12.98 4.14
N LYS A 141 -18.31 -12.80 3.87
CA LYS A 141 -18.82 -12.12 2.68
C LYS A 141 -19.41 -10.77 3.05
N ASP A 142 -19.11 -9.78 2.24
CA ASP A 142 -19.85 -8.53 2.25
C ASP A 142 -21.22 -8.78 1.57
N LYS A 143 -22.29 -8.30 2.21
CA LYS A 143 -23.68 -8.56 1.78
C LYS A 143 -24.29 -7.40 0.99
N THR A 144 -23.56 -6.30 0.83
CA THR A 144 -24.03 -5.13 0.08
C THR A 144 -24.30 -5.51 -1.37
N LYS A 145 -25.45 -5.11 -1.89
CA LYS A 145 -25.86 -5.43 -3.26
C LYS A 145 -25.22 -4.44 -4.24
N PHE A 146 -24.77 -4.96 -5.38
CA PHE A 146 -24.31 -4.13 -6.49
C PHE A 146 -25.46 -3.24 -6.99
N THR A 147 -25.23 -1.94 -7.03
CA THR A 147 -26.18 -0.94 -7.53
C THR A 147 -25.45 0.08 -8.39
N GLU A 148 -25.92 0.29 -9.61
CA GLU A 148 -25.50 1.42 -10.42
C GLU A 148 -26.30 2.66 -9.99
N THR A 149 -25.59 3.74 -9.68
CA THR A 149 -26.16 5.03 -9.25
C THR A 149 -25.78 6.13 -10.23
N GLU A 150 -26.44 7.29 -10.14
CA GLU A 150 -26.08 8.46 -10.95
C GLU A 150 -24.63 8.94 -10.70
N ASN A 151 -24.06 8.62 -9.54
CA ASN A 151 -22.72 9.02 -9.12
C ASN A 151 -21.66 7.91 -9.29
N GLY A 152 -22.02 6.77 -9.90
CA GLY A 152 -21.13 5.62 -10.08
C GLY A 152 -21.65 4.34 -9.44
N ILE A 153 -20.73 3.41 -9.11
CA ILE A 153 -21.08 2.11 -8.54
C ILE A 153 -21.18 2.21 -7.02
N PHE A 154 -22.26 1.69 -6.45
CA PHE A 154 -22.37 1.40 -5.01
C PHE A 154 -22.29 -0.12 -4.79
N PHE A 155 -21.30 -0.58 -4.04
CA PHE A 155 -21.12 -2.00 -3.76
C PHE A 155 -20.42 -2.25 -2.41
N GLY A 156 -20.04 -3.51 -2.15
CA GLY A 156 -19.45 -3.92 -0.89
C GLY A 156 -17.99 -3.48 -0.72
N ASN A 157 -17.51 -3.56 0.52
CA ASN A 157 -16.15 -3.19 0.89
C ASN A 157 -15.28 -4.45 1.07
N PRO A 158 -14.25 -4.67 0.24
CA PRO A 158 -13.40 -5.86 0.31
C PRO A 158 -12.65 -6.00 1.65
N SER A 159 -12.49 -4.91 2.42
CA SER A 159 -11.91 -4.94 3.77
C SER A 159 -12.83 -5.59 4.81
N LYS A 160 -14.13 -5.70 4.53
CA LYS A 160 -15.14 -6.28 5.45
C LYS A 160 -15.50 -7.72 5.11
N GLY A 161 -15.40 -8.09 3.84
CA GLY A 161 -15.63 -9.44 3.36
C GLY A 161 -15.51 -9.54 1.85
N PHE A 162 -15.62 -10.76 1.34
CA PHE A 162 -15.64 -10.99 -0.10
C PHE A 162 -16.85 -10.31 -0.74
N VAL A 163 -16.60 -9.48 -1.76
CA VAL A 163 -17.61 -8.66 -2.42
C VAL A 163 -18.15 -9.35 -3.67
N GLY A 164 -19.44 -9.66 -3.65
CA GLY A 164 -20.17 -10.23 -4.78
C GLY A 164 -19.93 -11.73 -5.00
N ASN A 165 -19.97 -12.16 -6.27
CA ASN A 165 -20.00 -13.58 -6.62
C ASN A 165 -18.61 -14.14 -6.95
N MET A 166 -18.15 -15.09 -6.13
CA MET A 166 -16.87 -15.80 -6.31
C MET A 166 -16.91 -16.86 -7.42
N TYR A 167 -18.10 -17.41 -7.68
CA TYR A 167 -18.33 -18.64 -8.45
C TYR A 167 -18.71 -18.39 -9.92
N SER A 168 -19.17 -17.19 -10.26
CA SER A 168 -19.63 -16.87 -11.61
C SER A 168 -19.19 -15.49 -12.09
N LEU A 169 -18.52 -15.42 -13.24
CA LEU A 169 -18.15 -14.16 -13.89
C LEU A 169 -19.34 -13.41 -14.50
N SER A 170 -20.50 -14.07 -14.69
CA SER A 170 -21.71 -13.43 -15.22
C SER A 170 -22.44 -12.59 -14.19
N GLU A 171 -22.09 -12.71 -12.91
CA GLU A 171 -22.65 -11.94 -11.81
C GLU A 171 -21.61 -10.95 -11.27
N PRO A 172 -22.05 -9.80 -10.71
CA PRO A 172 -21.14 -8.83 -10.11
C PRO A 172 -20.31 -9.45 -9.00
N GLY A 173 -19.02 -9.17 -9.00
CA GLY A 173 -18.07 -9.65 -8.01
C GLY A 173 -16.71 -9.02 -8.19
N TYR A 174 -15.99 -8.94 -7.08
CA TYR A 174 -14.67 -8.31 -7.00
C TYR A 174 -13.68 -9.28 -6.37
N GLY A 175 -13.62 -9.28 -5.05
CA GLY A 175 -12.60 -9.98 -4.29
C GLY A 175 -12.72 -9.67 -2.80
N VAL A 176 -11.65 -9.94 -2.05
CA VAL A 176 -11.53 -9.70 -0.62
C VAL A 176 -10.11 -9.23 -0.26
N TYR A 177 -10.01 -8.31 0.70
CA TYR A 177 -8.73 -7.79 1.17
C TYR A 177 -8.18 -8.58 2.36
N HIS A 178 -7.07 -8.11 2.91
CA HIS A 178 -6.30 -8.83 3.91
C HIS A 178 -7.09 -9.16 5.19
N GLN A 179 -7.94 -8.27 5.73
CA GLN A 179 -8.52 -8.48 7.06
C GLN A 179 -9.41 -9.74 7.15
N PRO A 180 -10.35 -9.98 6.21
CA PRO A 180 -11.14 -11.21 6.24
C PRO A 180 -10.31 -12.47 5.96
N ILE A 181 -9.25 -12.36 5.14
CA ILE A 181 -8.33 -13.47 4.85
C ILE A 181 -7.50 -13.82 6.08
N ALA A 182 -6.94 -12.84 6.78
CA ALA A 182 -6.17 -13.03 8.01
C ALA A 182 -7.07 -13.68 9.08
N LYS A 183 -8.29 -13.18 9.26
CA LYS A 183 -9.27 -13.76 10.18
C LYS A 183 -9.59 -15.21 9.84
N LEU A 184 -9.79 -15.53 8.56
CA LEU A 184 -10.02 -16.91 8.12
C LEU A 184 -8.78 -17.78 8.36
N ALA A 185 -7.58 -17.31 8.03
CA ALA A 185 -6.35 -18.04 8.33
C ALA A 185 -6.22 -18.33 9.83
N SER A 186 -6.54 -17.35 10.69
CA SER A 186 -6.45 -17.50 12.14
C SER A 186 -7.41 -18.54 12.70
N SER A 187 -8.54 -18.83 12.04
CA SER A 187 -9.41 -19.92 12.49
C SER A 187 -8.80 -21.30 12.28
N TYR A 188 -7.77 -21.42 11.44
CA TYR A 188 -7.05 -22.67 11.17
C TYR A 188 -5.75 -22.81 11.98
N VAL A 189 -4.99 -21.72 12.13
CA VAL A 189 -3.64 -21.76 12.74
C VAL A 189 -3.48 -20.85 13.97
N GLY A 190 -4.55 -20.20 14.42
CA GLY A 190 -4.57 -19.37 15.63
C GLY A 190 -3.70 -18.11 15.51
N GLU A 191 -2.96 -17.82 16.57
CA GLU A 191 -2.06 -16.66 16.69
C GLU A 191 -0.81 -16.74 15.80
N LYS A 192 -0.65 -17.84 15.04
CA LYS A 192 0.45 -18.01 14.08
C LYS A 192 0.29 -17.16 12.82
N VAL A 193 -0.88 -16.58 12.58
CA VAL A 193 -1.08 -15.67 11.45
C VAL A 193 -0.48 -14.31 11.78
N ILE A 194 0.37 -13.82 10.88
CA ILE A 194 0.89 -12.47 10.92
C ILE A 194 0.35 -11.72 9.71
N ASP A 195 -0.58 -10.80 9.97
CA ASP A 195 -0.99 -9.77 9.01
C ASP A 195 -0.09 -8.56 9.22
N PHE A 196 0.83 -8.34 8.28
CA PHE A 196 1.79 -7.24 8.31
C PHE A 196 1.51 -6.24 7.19
N THR A 197 0.24 -6.13 6.81
CA THR A 197 -0.23 -5.16 5.83
C THR A 197 0.23 -3.74 6.20
N GLY A 198 0.77 -3.02 5.22
CA GLY A 198 1.38 -1.70 5.41
C GLY A 198 2.88 -1.72 5.72
N GLY A 199 3.45 -2.91 5.98
CA GLY A 199 4.89 -3.11 6.17
C GLY A 199 5.73 -2.80 4.92
N SER A 200 7.02 -3.07 5.01
CA SER A 200 7.96 -2.90 3.90
C SER A 200 8.00 -4.11 2.97
N PHE A 201 8.34 -3.90 1.70
CA PHE A 201 8.55 -5.02 0.78
C PHE A 201 9.71 -5.92 1.23
N PHE A 202 10.69 -5.34 1.93
CA PHE A 202 11.80 -6.07 2.54
C PHE A 202 11.34 -7.11 3.57
N GLU A 203 10.28 -6.85 4.34
CA GLU A 203 9.71 -7.84 5.26
C GLU A 203 9.17 -9.07 4.52
N ILE A 204 8.58 -8.91 3.33
CA ILE A 204 8.19 -10.03 2.47
C ILE A 204 9.43 -10.88 2.16
N LEU A 205 10.52 -10.25 1.69
CA LEU A 205 11.76 -10.95 1.38
C LEU A 205 12.35 -11.65 2.62
N GLN A 206 12.29 -11.03 3.79
CA GLN A 206 12.75 -11.64 5.04
C GLN A 206 11.94 -12.87 5.43
N TYR A 207 10.61 -12.82 5.33
CA TYR A 207 9.77 -13.99 5.60
C TYR A 207 10.10 -15.13 4.63
N ILE A 208 10.25 -14.81 3.33
CA ILE A 208 10.65 -15.79 2.32
C ILE A 208 12.03 -16.37 2.64
N ASN A 209 13.00 -15.54 3.03
CA ASN A 209 14.35 -15.94 3.43
C ASN A 209 14.37 -16.86 4.67
N GLN A 210 13.33 -16.78 5.50
CA GLN A 210 13.11 -17.63 6.67
C GLN A 210 12.26 -18.87 6.35
N GLY A 211 12.00 -19.16 5.07
CA GLY A 211 11.20 -20.33 4.68
C GLY A 211 9.70 -20.14 4.82
N ARG A 212 9.19 -18.90 4.83
CA ARG A 212 7.77 -18.57 5.08
C ARG A 212 7.17 -17.91 3.83
N PRO A 213 6.28 -18.59 3.09
CA PRO A 213 5.62 -18.00 1.94
C PRO A 213 4.63 -16.91 2.37
N VAL A 214 4.45 -15.90 1.52
CA VAL A 214 3.68 -14.69 1.87
C VAL A 214 2.51 -14.52 0.91
N TRP A 215 1.29 -14.55 1.43
CA TRP A 215 0.08 -14.22 0.70
C TRP A 215 0.01 -12.70 0.51
N VAL A 216 -0.31 -12.23 -0.70
CA VAL A 216 -0.41 -10.79 -1.01
C VAL A 216 -1.59 -10.47 -1.92
N ILE A 217 -2.02 -9.20 -1.90
CA ILE A 217 -2.82 -8.58 -2.97
C ILE A 217 -1.89 -7.78 -3.89
N THR A 218 -2.08 -7.96 -5.19
CA THR A 218 -1.40 -7.25 -6.28
C THR A 218 -2.41 -7.05 -7.42
N ASN A 219 -1.94 -6.88 -8.65
CA ASN A 219 -2.79 -6.89 -9.83
C ASN A 219 -2.31 -7.92 -10.87
N SER A 220 -3.20 -8.29 -11.78
CA SER A 220 -2.97 -9.31 -12.82
C SER A 220 -1.87 -8.98 -13.85
N LYS A 221 -1.32 -7.76 -13.85
CA LYS A 221 -0.16 -7.37 -14.67
C LYS A 221 1.16 -7.44 -13.92
N TYR A 222 1.13 -7.54 -12.59
CA TYR A 222 2.30 -7.58 -11.70
C TYR A 222 3.24 -6.39 -11.89
N LYS A 223 2.68 -5.24 -12.26
CA LYS A 223 3.35 -3.95 -12.37
C LYS A 223 2.39 -2.81 -12.08
N GLU A 224 2.89 -1.61 -11.86
CA GLU A 224 2.06 -0.42 -11.67
C GLU A 224 1.06 -0.25 -12.83
N LEU A 225 -0.21 -0.04 -12.49
CA LEU A 225 -1.27 0.24 -13.44
C LEU A 225 -1.49 1.76 -13.57
N PRO A 226 -1.87 2.26 -14.76
CA PRO A 226 -2.25 3.65 -14.91
C PRO A 226 -3.56 3.93 -14.15
N LYS A 227 -3.75 5.17 -13.68
CA LYS A 227 -4.97 5.60 -12.98
C LYS A 227 -6.27 5.33 -13.74
N SER A 228 -6.21 5.26 -15.07
CA SER A 228 -7.36 4.93 -15.92
C SER A 228 -7.88 3.50 -15.76
N GLU A 229 -7.12 2.62 -15.11
CA GLU A 229 -7.55 1.25 -14.77
C GLU A 229 -8.10 1.13 -13.35
N PHE A 230 -8.26 2.26 -12.66
CA PHE A 230 -8.93 2.35 -11.38
C PHE A 230 -10.27 3.05 -11.53
N GLU A 231 -11.20 2.66 -10.67
CA GLU A 231 -12.49 3.32 -10.50
C GLU A 231 -12.80 3.48 -9.02
N THR A 232 -13.67 4.44 -8.70
CA THR A 232 -14.13 4.64 -7.33
C THR A 232 -15.48 3.97 -7.15
N TRP A 233 -15.59 3.14 -6.12
CA TRP A 233 -16.87 2.62 -5.65
C TRP A 233 -17.27 3.37 -4.39
N GLU A 234 -18.53 3.75 -4.31
CA GLU A 234 -19.14 4.15 -3.05
C GLU A 234 -19.49 2.90 -2.23
N THR A 235 -19.16 2.92 -0.95
CA THR A 235 -19.52 1.84 -0.01
C THR A 235 -20.22 2.44 1.21
N GLU A 236 -20.80 1.59 2.06
CA GLU A 236 -21.37 2.03 3.34
C GLU A 236 -20.34 2.73 4.25
N ASP A 237 -19.05 2.47 4.06
CA ASP A 237 -17.95 3.03 4.85
C ASP A 237 -17.27 4.23 4.16
N GLY A 238 -17.78 4.66 2.99
CA GLY A 238 -17.23 5.73 2.16
C GLY A 238 -16.62 5.24 0.85
N PRO A 239 -16.08 6.17 0.04
CA PRO A 239 -15.52 5.84 -1.27
C PRO A 239 -14.22 5.05 -1.13
N ILE A 240 -14.06 4.05 -1.99
CA ILE A 240 -12.83 3.26 -2.15
C ILE A 240 -12.39 3.26 -3.60
N GLU A 241 -11.08 3.33 -3.84
CA GLU A 241 -10.50 3.14 -5.17
C GLU A 241 -10.21 1.65 -5.38
N ILE A 242 -10.69 1.09 -6.48
CA ILE A 242 -10.53 -0.32 -6.82
C ILE A 242 -10.06 -0.46 -8.27
N THR A 243 -9.53 -1.63 -8.60
CA THR A 243 -9.27 -2.00 -10.00
C THR A 243 -9.80 -3.40 -10.27
N MET A 244 -10.52 -3.59 -11.38
CA MET A 244 -10.97 -4.92 -11.82
C MET A 244 -9.80 -5.83 -12.24
N ARG A 245 -8.55 -5.35 -12.14
CA ARG A 245 -7.33 -6.13 -12.27
C ARG A 245 -6.79 -6.67 -10.95
N GLU A 246 -7.47 -6.44 -9.82
CA GLU A 246 -7.13 -7.02 -8.53
C GLU A 246 -6.79 -8.51 -8.70
N HIS A 247 -5.73 -8.94 -8.01
CA HIS A 247 -5.33 -10.33 -8.00
C HIS A 247 -4.56 -10.68 -6.73
N SER A 248 -4.75 -11.89 -6.23
CA SER A 248 -3.97 -12.43 -5.14
C SER A 248 -3.06 -13.57 -5.59
N VAL A 249 -1.82 -13.57 -5.08
CA VAL A 249 -0.83 -14.62 -5.31
C VAL A 249 -0.15 -15.00 -4.00
N LEU A 250 0.51 -16.14 -3.99
CA LEU A 250 1.38 -16.56 -2.90
C LEU A 250 2.85 -16.37 -3.32
N VAL A 251 3.56 -15.44 -2.71
CA VAL A 251 5.00 -15.24 -2.92
C VAL A 251 5.75 -16.42 -2.31
N THR A 252 6.61 -17.04 -3.11
CA THR A 252 7.33 -18.27 -2.77
C THR A 252 8.84 -18.16 -3.00
N GLY A 253 9.33 -17.03 -3.48
CA GLY A 253 10.76 -16.86 -3.71
C GLY A 253 11.15 -15.48 -4.21
N TYR A 254 12.45 -15.24 -4.21
CA TYR A 254 13.05 -14.07 -4.85
C TYR A 254 14.47 -14.40 -5.30
N ASP A 255 15.01 -13.66 -6.24
CA ASP A 255 16.45 -13.54 -6.47
C ASP A 255 16.82 -12.05 -6.55
N ARG A 256 17.95 -11.71 -7.16
CA ARG A 256 18.38 -10.31 -7.28
C ARG A 256 17.41 -9.46 -8.12
N ASP A 257 16.79 -10.06 -9.13
CA ASP A 257 16.07 -9.32 -10.18
C ASP A 257 14.57 -9.61 -10.17
N TYR A 258 14.12 -10.74 -9.60
CA TYR A 258 12.76 -11.22 -9.71
C TYR A 258 12.15 -11.69 -8.39
N VAL A 259 10.84 -11.51 -8.28
CA VAL A 259 9.98 -12.16 -7.27
C VAL A 259 9.29 -13.35 -7.92
N TYR A 260 9.18 -14.45 -7.20
CA TYR A 260 8.56 -15.70 -7.65
C TYR A 260 7.34 -16.00 -6.80
N PHE A 261 6.26 -16.40 -7.45
CA PHE A 261 4.98 -16.59 -6.80
C PHE A 261 4.15 -17.66 -7.50
N ASN A 262 3.33 -18.35 -6.72
CA ASN A 262 2.32 -19.26 -7.23
C ASN A 262 1.09 -18.45 -7.64
N ASP A 263 0.75 -18.47 -8.93
CA ASP A 263 -0.39 -17.75 -9.49
C ASP A 263 -1.62 -18.68 -9.59
N PRO A 264 -2.69 -18.44 -8.82
CA PRO A 264 -3.85 -19.33 -8.80
C PRO A 264 -4.69 -19.26 -10.07
N ILE A 265 -4.61 -18.21 -10.89
CA ILE A 265 -5.33 -18.14 -12.17
C ILE A 265 -4.74 -19.15 -13.15
N THR A 266 -3.41 -19.11 -13.31
CA THR A 266 -2.70 -19.99 -14.25
C THR A 266 -2.47 -21.38 -13.68
N GLY A 267 -2.36 -21.50 -12.36
CA GLY A 267 -1.93 -22.71 -11.68
C GLY A 267 -0.47 -23.01 -12.01
N GLN A 268 0.39 -21.98 -12.03
CA GLN A 268 1.81 -22.06 -12.36
C GLN A 268 2.64 -21.17 -11.42
N VAL A 269 3.91 -21.53 -11.23
CA VAL A 269 4.90 -20.61 -10.66
C VAL A 269 5.24 -19.57 -11.72
N LYS A 270 5.06 -18.31 -11.39
CA LYS A 270 5.42 -17.17 -12.25
C LYS A 270 6.45 -16.30 -11.55
N LYS A 271 6.98 -15.37 -12.32
CA LYS A 271 7.89 -14.34 -11.82
C LYS A 271 7.57 -12.99 -12.45
N ALA A 272 7.91 -11.93 -11.74
CA ALA A 272 7.88 -10.54 -12.19
C ALA A 272 9.14 -9.83 -11.72
N ALA A 273 9.54 -8.77 -12.42
CA ALA A 273 10.70 -7.97 -12.00
C ALA A 273 10.46 -7.43 -10.58
N MET A 274 11.51 -7.40 -9.76
CA MET A 274 11.45 -7.04 -8.35
C MET A 274 10.70 -5.72 -8.12
N THR A 275 11.14 -4.69 -8.84
CA THR A 275 10.58 -3.33 -8.73
C THR A 275 9.15 -3.26 -9.24
N GLU A 276 8.85 -3.90 -10.38
CA GLU A 276 7.48 -3.90 -10.93
C GLU A 276 6.49 -4.58 -9.97
N PHE A 277 6.88 -5.72 -9.40
CA PHE A 277 6.05 -6.44 -8.44
C PHE A 277 5.85 -5.64 -7.16
N GLU A 278 6.91 -5.02 -6.64
CA GLU A 278 6.84 -4.12 -5.49
C GLU A 278 5.88 -2.95 -5.76
N ASP A 279 6.03 -2.26 -6.89
CA ASP A 279 5.17 -1.12 -7.26
C ASP A 279 3.71 -1.53 -7.37
N ALA A 280 3.42 -2.70 -7.96
CA ALA A 280 2.07 -3.27 -8.04
C ALA A 280 1.48 -3.57 -6.65
N TRP A 281 2.27 -4.17 -5.76
CA TRP A 281 1.87 -4.49 -4.40
C TRP A 281 1.65 -3.22 -3.55
N VAL A 282 2.53 -2.22 -3.69
CA VAL A 282 2.38 -0.91 -3.04
C VAL A 282 1.12 -0.21 -3.51
N GLN A 283 0.86 -0.20 -4.82
CA GLN A 283 -0.33 0.39 -5.42
C GLN A 283 -1.62 -0.24 -4.90
N MET A 284 -1.59 -1.55 -4.59
CA MET A 284 -2.73 -2.29 -4.04
C MET A 284 -2.83 -2.26 -2.50
N GLY A 285 -2.10 -1.34 -1.85
CA GLY A 285 -2.23 -1.09 -0.42
C GLY A 285 -1.32 -1.93 0.48
N LYS A 286 -0.24 -2.50 -0.06
CA LYS A 286 0.79 -3.22 0.70
C LYS A 286 0.24 -4.38 1.55
N GLN A 287 -0.74 -5.09 1.02
CA GLN A 287 -1.46 -6.13 1.74
C GLN A 287 -0.64 -7.42 1.78
N ALA A 288 -0.35 -7.94 2.97
CA ALA A 288 0.52 -9.10 3.12
C ALA A 288 0.23 -9.90 4.40
N ILE A 289 0.15 -11.22 4.25
CA ILE A 289 -0.11 -12.17 5.33
C ILE A 289 0.88 -13.34 5.23
N THR A 290 1.41 -13.78 6.36
CA THR A 290 2.17 -15.02 6.46
C THR A 290 1.69 -15.84 7.65
N VAL A 291 2.14 -17.09 7.73
CA VAL A 291 2.01 -17.94 8.91
C VAL A 291 3.42 -18.19 9.48
N ILE A 292 3.55 -18.25 10.80
CA ILE A 292 4.77 -18.65 11.49
C ILE A 292 4.62 -20.07 12.08
N PRO A 293 5.69 -20.89 12.14
CA PRO A 293 5.64 -22.24 12.70
C PRO A 293 5.18 -22.32 14.16
#